data_AF-F2HHU5-F1
#
_entry.id   AF-F2HHU5-F1
#
_cell.length_a   1.000
_cell.length_b   1.000
_cell.length_c   1.000
_cell.angle_alpha   90.00
_cell.angle_beta   90.00
_cell.angle_gamma   90.00
#
_symmetry.space_group_name_H-M   'P 1'
#
loop_
_entity.id
_entity.type
_entity.pdbx_description
1 polymer ?
#
loop_
_entity_poly.entity_id
_entity_poly.type
_entity_poly.pdbx_seq_one_letter_code
_entity_poly.pdbx_strand_id
1 'polypeptide(L)'
;MFDPNILSKKKLLFFIKSYFPRFSLDLRSEQFINMKAIDLLNKLCKKICMYIIHRKGRVFQSDDIRFFFLQNKKNLIFPKLNLLSKKKLKKN
;
A
#
# COMPACT_ATOMS: atom_id res chain seq x y z
N MET A 1 0.88 24.35 10.10
CA MET A 1 0.96 23.11 10.92
C MET A 1 0.66 21.95 9.98
N PHE A 2 1.63 21.08 9.69
CA PHE A 2 1.37 19.92 8.84
C PHE A 2 0.43 18.99 9.60
N ASP A 3 -0.72 18.66 9.01
CA ASP A 3 -1.63 17.69 9.58
C ASP A 3 -0.90 16.33 9.55
N PRO A 4 -0.61 15.70 10.70
CA PRO A 4 0.13 14.43 10.74
C PRO A 4 -0.68 13.28 10.11
N ASN A 5 -1.95 13.52 9.76
CA ASN A 5 -2.85 12.53 9.22
C ASN A 5 -2.79 12.49 7.69
N ILE A 6 -2.38 11.35 7.16
CA ILE A 6 -2.39 11.06 5.72
C ILE A 6 -3.77 10.60 5.22
N LEU A 7 -4.65 10.15 6.12
CA LEU A 7 -6.02 9.74 5.86
C LEU A 7 -6.98 10.69 6.58
N SER A 8 -7.88 11.31 5.82
CA SER A 8 -8.89 12.19 6.41
C SER A 8 -9.96 11.41 7.18
N LYS A 9 -10.37 11.94 8.33
CA LYS A 9 -11.45 11.38 9.16
C LYS A 9 -12.69 10.99 8.37
N LYS A 10 -13.13 11.89 7.48
CA LYS A 10 -14.33 11.70 6.65
C LYS A 10 -14.21 10.46 5.77
N LYS A 11 -13.05 10.25 5.13
CA LYS A 11 -12.81 9.09 4.25
C LYS A 11 -12.66 7.79 5.05
N LEU A 12 -11.97 7.84 6.19
CA LEU A 12 -11.88 6.70 7.12
C LEU A 12 -13.26 6.28 7.61
N LEU A 13 -14.06 7.23 8.08
CA LEU A 13 -15.41 6.96 8.56
C LEU A 13 -16.32 6.41 7.45
N PHE A 14 -16.24 6.99 6.24
CA PHE A 14 -16.97 6.49 5.08
C PHE A 14 -16.63 5.04 4.77
N PHE A 15 -15.33 4.70 4.75
CA PHE A 15 -14.86 3.33 4.52
C PHE A 15 -15.30 2.37 5.62
N ILE A 16 -15.18 2.75 6.90
CA ILE A 16 -15.57 1.85 7.99
C ILE A 16 -17.09 1.64 8.01
N LYS A 17 -17.86 2.70 7.76
CA LYS A 17 -19.33 2.63 7.71
C LYS A 17 -19.87 1.77 6.58
N SER A 18 -19.10 1.52 5.50
CA SER A 18 -19.54 0.58 4.47
C SER A 18 -19.59 -0.87 4.97
N TYR A 19 -18.87 -1.19 6.04
CA TYR A 19 -18.90 -2.51 6.70
C TYR A 19 -19.67 -2.49 8.03
N PHE A 20 -19.60 -1.37 8.76
CA PHE A 20 -20.21 -1.20 10.08
C PHE A 20 -21.01 0.12 10.14
N PRO A 21 -22.28 0.15 9.69
CA PRO A 21 -23.03 1.39 9.48
C PRO A 21 -23.19 2.28 10.72
N ARG A 22 -23.26 1.66 11.91
CA ARG A 22 -23.42 2.35 13.20
C ARG A 22 -22.10 2.72 13.87
N PHE A 23 -20.97 2.51 13.21
CA PHE A 23 -19.66 2.80 13.77
C PHE A 23 -19.42 4.31 13.91
N SER A 24 -18.87 4.71 15.04
CA SER A 24 -18.33 6.04 15.31
C SER A 24 -16.81 5.95 15.44
N LEU A 25 -16.08 6.90 14.86
CA LEU A 25 -14.62 6.94 14.91
C LEU A 25 -14.17 8.04 15.87
N ASP A 26 -13.66 7.65 17.03
CA ASP A 26 -13.04 8.56 17.99
C ASP A 26 -11.65 9.04 17.53
N LEU A 27 -11.17 10.11 18.15
CA LEU A 27 -9.91 10.76 17.76
C LEU A 27 -8.69 9.84 17.95
N ARG A 28 -8.66 9.03 19.01
CA ARG A 28 -7.50 8.17 19.31
C ARG A 28 -7.42 7.01 18.31
N SER A 29 -8.55 6.41 17.97
CA SER A 29 -8.64 5.40 16.91
C SER A 29 -8.23 5.97 15.55
N GLU A 30 -8.68 7.19 15.23
CA GLU A 30 -8.30 7.89 14.00
C GLU A 30 -6.77 8.10 13.90
N GLN A 31 -6.16 8.62 14.97
CA GLN A 31 -4.71 8.83 15.04
C GLN A 31 -3.95 7.51 14.95
N PHE A 32 -4.43 6.46 15.62
CA PHE A 32 -3.82 5.12 15.55
C PHE A 32 -3.86 4.54 14.13
N ILE A 33 -5.00 4.65 13.44
CA ILE A 33 -5.12 4.20 12.05
C ILE A 33 -4.17 4.97 11.15
N ASN A 34 -4.11 6.30 11.30
CA ASN A 34 -3.17 7.14 10.54
C ASN A 34 -1.71 6.74 10.78
N MET A 35 -1.31 6.54 12.04
CA MET A 35 0.03 6.07 12.39
C MET A 35 0.36 4.73 11.75
N LYS A 36 -0.57 3.75 11.79
CA LYS A 36 -0.38 2.45 11.14
C LYS A 36 -0.32 2.54 9.63
N ALA A 37 -1.07 3.45 9.02
CA ALA A 37 -1.01 3.71 7.59
C ALA A 37 0.36 4.32 7.20
N ILE A 38 0.90 5.25 7.99
CA ILE A 38 2.24 5.82 7.80
C ILE A 38 3.32 4.73 7.92
N ASP A 39 3.25 3.88 8.95
CA ASP A 39 4.18 2.76 9.11
C ASP A 39 4.18 1.83 7.90
N LEU A 40 2.99 1.55 7.36
CA LEU A 40 2.83 0.73 6.16
C LEU A 40 3.44 1.41 4.92
N LEU A 41 3.16 2.69 4.70
CA LEU A 41 3.71 3.45 3.58
C LEU A 41 5.24 3.53 3.66
N ASN A 42 5.81 3.77 4.84
CA ASN A 42 7.25 3.81 5.04
C ASN A 42 7.91 2.46 4.70
N LYS A 43 7.31 1.35 5.15
CA LYS A 43 7.77 -0.01 4.79
C LYS A 43 7.70 -0.27 3.29
N LEU A 44 6.60 0.16 2.66
CA LEU A 44 6.37 0.00 1.22
C LEU A 44 7.37 0.83 0.41
N CYS A 45 7.55 2.11 0.74
CA CYS A 45 8.53 3.00 0.09
C CYS A 45 9.95 2.44 0.22
N LYS A 46 10.37 1.99 1.41
CA LYS A 46 11.71 1.41 1.60
C LYS A 46 11.95 0.19 0.70
N LYS A 47 10.98 -0.73 0.62
CA LYS A 47 11.08 -1.91 -0.23
C LYS A 47 11.04 -1.58 -1.71
N ILE A 48 10.19 -0.64 -2.13
CA ILE A 48 10.11 -0.26 -3.53
C ILE A 48 11.38 0.49 -3.98
N CYS A 49 11.95 1.37 -3.15
CA CYS A 49 13.23 1.99 -3.46
C CYS A 49 14.33 0.94 -3.72
N MET A 50 14.37 -0.14 -2.93
CA MET A 50 15.28 -1.25 -3.19
C MET A 50 15.02 -1.93 -4.55
N TYR A 51 13.76 -2.11 -4.95
CA TYR A 51 13.41 -2.71 -6.24
C TYR A 51 13.78 -1.81 -7.42
N ILE A 52 13.54 -0.50 -7.29
CA ILE A 52 13.93 0.51 -8.29
C ILE A 52 15.45 0.47 -8.50
N ILE A 53 16.24 0.46 -7.41
CA ILE A 53 17.70 0.35 -7.47
C ILE A 53 18.12 -0.97 -8.12
N HIS A 54 17.50 -2.09 -7.72
CA HIS A 54 17.81 -3.42 -8.27
C HIS A 54 17.60 -3.50 -9.78
N ARG A 55 16.53 -2.89 -10.32
CA ARG A 55 16.30 -2.82 -11.77
C ARG A 55 17.03 -1.68 -12.47
N LYS A 56 17.95 -0.99 -11.77
CA LYS A 56 18.69 0.20 -12.25
C LYS A 56 17.76 1.34 -12.72
N GLY A 57 16.55 1.40 -12.19
CA GLY A 57 15.59 2.46 -12.46
C GLY A 57 15.85 3.70 -11.62
N ARG A 58 15.28 4.84 -12.02
CA ARG A 58 15.28 6.09 -11.24
C ARG A 58 13.88 6.60 -10.89
N VAL A 59 12.86 6.01 -11.51
CA VAL A 59 11.46 6.44 -11.40
C VAL A 59 10.65 5.27 -10.87
N PHE A 60 9.74 5.56 -9.96
CA PHE A 60 8.79 4.61 -9.41
C PHE A 60 7.85 4.07 -10.48
N GLN A 61 7.67 2.74 -10.55
CA GLN A 61 6.78 2.09 -11.51
C GLN A 61 5.71 1.25 -10.80
N SER A 62 4.57 1.08 -11.47
CA SER A 62 3.49 0.24 -10.95
C SER A 62 3.92 -1.22 -10.74
N ASP A 63 4.88 -1.72 -11.52
CA ASP A 63 5.46 -3.05 -11.37
C ASP A 63 6.24 -3.25 -10.07
N ASP A 64 6.84 -2.18 -9.51
CA ASP A 64 7.54 -2.26 -8.24
C ASP A 64 6.56 -2.48 -7.07
N ILE A 65 5.40 -1.80 -7.12
CA ILE A 65 4.29 -2.03 -6.17
C ILE A 65 3.79 -3.47 -6.30
N ARG A 66 3.55 -3.93 -7.53
CA ARG A 66 3.03 -5.29 -7.77
C ARG A 66 3.99 -6.33 -7.21
N PHE A 67 5.30 -6.19 -7.45
CA PHE A 67 6.31 -7.09 -6.93
C PHE A 67 6.33 -7.12 -5.39
N PHE A 68 6.19 -5.96 -4.74
CA PHE A 68 6.06 -5.88 -3.28
C PHE A 68 4.90 -6.73 -2.74
N PHE A 69 3.71 -6.64 -3.35
CA PHE A 69 2.55 -7.41 -2.88
C PHE A 69 2.68 -8.91 -3.15
N LEU A 70 3.25 -9.28 -4.31
CA LEU A 70 3.55 -10.68 -4.65
C LEU A 70 4.52 -11.32 -3.63
N GLN A 71 5.60 -10.63 -3.26
CA GLN A 71 6.59 -11.14 -2.32
C GLN A 71 6.04 -11.33 -0.90
N ASN A 72 5.12 -10.46 -0.47
CA ASN A 72 4.57 -10.52 0.89
C ASN A 72 3.46 -11.55 1.08
N LYS A 73 3.20 -12.43 0.08
CA LYS A 73 2.14 -13.46 0.09
C LYS A 73 0.76 -12.92 0.49
N LYS A 74 0.53 -11.62 0.34
CA LYS A 74 -0.80 -11.05 0.42
C LYS A 74 -1.42 -11.39 -0.92
N ASN A 75 -2.36 -12.33 -0.94
CA ASN A 75 -3.18 -12.66 -2.11
C ASN A 75 -4.12 -11.49 -2.48
N LEU A 76 -3.57 -10.28 -2.57
CA LEU A 76 -4.23 -9.12 -3.15
C LEU A 76 -4.15 -9.33 -4.66
N ILE A 77 -5.13 -10.05 -5.17
CA ILE A 77 -5.40 -10.12 -6.61
C ILE A 77 -5.85 -8.72 -6.99
N PHE A 78 -4.98 -7.94 -7.61
CA PHE A 78 -5.37 -6.66 -8.23
C PHE A 78 -6.13 -6.99 -9.52
N PRO A 79 -7.47 -6.96 -9.52
CA PRO A 79 -8.22 -7.31 -10.70
C PRO A 79 -7.94 -6.20 -11.72
N LYS A 80 -7.44 -6.56 -12.91
CA LYS A 80 -7.09 -5.66 -14.05
C LYS A 80 -5.68 -5.08 -14.11
N LEU A 81 -4.76 -5.39 -13.19
CA LEU A 81 -3.34 -5.07 -13.40
C LEU A 81 -2.66 -6.31 -13.99
N ASN A 82 -2.51 -6.35 -15.32
CA ASN A 82 -1.83 -7.45 -16.04
C ASN A 82 -0.55 -7.83 -15.28
N LEU A 83 -0.57 -9.02 -14.67
CA LEU A 83 0.56 -9.60 -13.97
C LEU A 83 1.76 -9.58 -14.90
N LEU A 84 2.88 -9.06 -14.38
CA LEU A 84 4.22 -9.06 -14.96
C LEU A 84 4.28 -10.02 -16.15
N SER A 85 4.40 -9.46 -17.37
CA SER A 85 4.58 -10.26 -18.57
C SER A 85 5.60 -11.34 -18.25
N LYS A 86 5.17 -12.62 -18.25
CA LYS A 86 5.99 -13.79 -17.91
C LYS A 86 7.13 -13.92 -18.92
N LYS A 87 8.10 -13.03 -18.93
CA LYS A 87 9.35 -13.21 -19.68
C LYS A 87 10.28 -14.03 -18.81
N LYS A 88 10.13 -15.35 -18.98
CA LYS A 88 11.13 -16.42 -18.80
C LYS A 88 12.11 -16.20 -17.63
N LEU A 89 11.74 -16.72 -16.46
CA LEU A 89 12.73 -17.32 -15.58
C LEU A 89 13.34 -18.49 -16.36
N LYS A 90 14.53 -18.29 -16.96
CA LYS A 90 15.32 -19.39 -17.50
C LYS A 90 15.66 -20.31 -16.33
N LYS A 91 15.22 -21.57 -16.41
CA LYS A 91 15.76 -22.65 -15.58
C LYS A 91 17.20 -22.88 -16.05
N ASN A 92 18.15 -22.76 -15.12
CA ASN A 92 19.43 -23.46 -15.24
C ASN A 92 19.17 -24.94 -14.97
#